data_AF-A0A944L2P0-F1
#
_entry.id   AF-A0A944L2P0-F1
#
_cell.length_a   1.000
_cell.length_b   1.000
_cell.length_c   1.000
_cell.angle_alpha   90.00
_cell.angle_beta   90.00
_cell.angle_gamma   90.00
#
_symmetry.space_group_name_H-M   'P 1'
#
loop_
_entity.id
_entity.type
_entity.pdbx_description
1 polymer ?
#
loop_
_entity_poly.entity_id
_entity_poly.type
_entity_poly.pdbx_seq_one_letter_code
_entity_poly.pdbx_strand_id
1 'polypeptide(L)'
;MTAAVAWAFQTSTGTGLGCAATSGFTVGYVIYDTLHYYLHHHRPTSRIGRSLRRRHMQHHFRDNRTGFGVSCPYWDYVFGTAPLRRNTSA
;
A
#
# COMPACT_ATOMS: atom_id res chain seq x y z
N MET A 1 -1.48 -2.51 17.84
CA MET A 1 -0.69 -3.07 16.71
C MET A 1 0.79 -2.71 16.79
N THR A 2 1.16 -1.44 16.98
CA THR A 2 2.58 -0.99 16.99
C THR A 2 3.44 -1.65 18.08
N ALA A 3 2.95 -1.80 19.31
CA ALA A 3 3.71 -2.46 20.38
C ALA A 3 4.01 -3.95 20.09
N ALA A 4 3.05 -4.67 19.50
CA ALA A 4 3.24 -6.08 19.13
C ALA A 4 4.25 -6.25 17.98
N VAL A 5 4.20 -5.36 16.98
CA VAL A 5 5.17 -5.33 15.88
C VAL A 5 6.57 -4.99 16.39
N ALA A 6 6.67 -3.99 17.27
CA ALA A 6 7.95 -3.61 17.89
C ALA A 6 8.55 -4.76 18.70
N TRP A 7 7.73 -5.43 19.50
CA TRP A 7 8.16 -6.61 20.27
C TRP A 7 8.61 -7.73 19.34
N ALA A 8 7.85 -8.05 18.29
CA ALA A 8 8.21 -9.07 17.31
C ALA A 8 9.55 -8.77 16.61
N PHE A 9 9.81 -7.51 16.22
CA PHE A 9 11.09 -7.15 15.62
C PHE A 9 12.26 -7.26 16.59
N GLN A 10 12.07 -6.84 17.84
CA GLN A 10 13.11 -6.94 18.87
C GLN A 10 13.45 -8.39 19.19
N THR A 11 12.45 -9.27 19.34
CA THR A 11 12.69 -10.69 19.64
C THR A 11 13.27 -11.45 18.45
N SER A 12 12.98 -11.04 17.22
CA SER A 12 13.47 -11.74 16.02
C SER A 12 14.86 -11.30 15.56
N THR A 13 15.23 -10.03 15.77
CA THR A 13 16.45 -9.43 15.17
C THR A 13 17.42 -8.82 16.19
N GLY A 14 17.09 -8.90 17.49
CA GLY A 14 17.82 -8.24 18.57
C GLY A 14 17.47 -6.76 18.68
N THR A 15 17.80 -6.14 19.82
CA THR A 15 17.32 -4.80 20.17
C THR A 15 17.74 -3.71 19.17
N GLY A 16 19.01 -3.72 18.72
CA GLY A 16 19.54 -2.68 17.81
C GLY A 16 18.83 -2.67 16.45
N LEU A 17 18.85 -3.80 15.74
CA LEU A 17 18.15 -3.94 14.46
C LEU A 17 16.62 -3.89 14.63
N GLY A 18 16.10 -4.39 15.75
CA GLY A 18 14.68 -4.35 16.07
C GLY A 18 14.13 -2.93 16.20
N CYS A 19 14.87 -2.01 16.82
CA CYS A 19 14.51 -0.60 16.89
C CYS A 19 14.52 0.07 15.50
N ALA A 20 15.53 -0.23 14.68
CA ALA A 20 15.61 0.29 13.31
C ALA A 20 14.45 -0.23 12.44
N ALA A 21 14.16 -1.52 12.50
CA ALA A 21 13.03 -2.14 11.80
C ALA A 21 11.68 -1.56 12.24
N THR A 22 11.48 -1.38 13.55
CA THR A 22 10.27 -0.76 14.11
C THR A 22 10.08 0.67 13.63
N SER A 23 11.16 1.45 13.62
CA SER A 23 11.13 2.84 13.16
C SER A 23 10.82 2.91 11.67
N GLY A 24 11.48 2.09 10.85
CA GLY A 24 11.22 2.00 9.41
C GLY A 24 9.79 1.57 9.09
N PHE A 25 9.27 0.56 9.80
CA PHE A 25 7.87 0.13 9.66
C PHE A 25 6.89 1.25 10.02
N THR A 26 7.15 1.96 11.12
CA THR A 26 6.29 3.07 11.57
C THR A 26 6.26 4.21 10.55
N VAL A 27 7.44 4.62 10.05
CA VAL A 27 7.53 5.64 9.00
C VAL A 27 6.83 5.17 7.72
N GLY A 28 7.05 3.93 7.29
CA GLY A 28 6.38 3.35 6.13
C GLY A 28 4.86 3.31 6.27
N TYR A 29 4.35 2.99 7.47
CA TYR A 29 2.93 3.01 7.78
C TYR A 29 2.32 4.42 7.67
N VAL A 30 3.00 5.44 8.24
CA VAL A 30 2.54 6.83 8.12
C VAL A 30 2.54 7.31 6.66
N ILE A 31 3.56 6.94 5.89
CA ILE A 31 3.61 7.23 4.44
C ILE A 31 2.44 6.56 3.72
N TYR A 32 2.17 5.29 4.03
CA TYR A 32 1.05 4.55 3.47
C TYR A 32 -0.29 5.25 3.76
N ASP A 33 -0.57 5.60 5.02
CA ASP A 33 -1.82 6.26 5.41
C ASP A 33 -1.97 7.66 4.80
N THR A 34 -0.88 8.44 4.77
CA THR A 34 -0.87 9.77 4.17
C THR A 34 -1.13 9.71 2.67
N LEU A 35 -0.47 8.77 1.97
CA LEU A 35 -0.70 8.54 0.56
C LEU A 35 -2.14 8.09 0.30
N HIS A 36 -2.65 7.16 1.11
CA HIS A 36 -4.03 6.69 1.02
C HIS A 36 -5.02 7.85 1.13
N TYR A 37 -4.86 8.70 2.15
CA TYR A 37 -5.64 9.92 2.33
C TYR A 37 -5.53 10.85 1.12
N TYR A 38 -4.31 11.11 0.63
CA TYR A 38 -4.06 11.95 -0.54
C TYR A 38 -4.77 11.42 -1.79
N LEU A 39 -4.71 10.12 -2.04
CA LEU A 39 -5.34 9.50 -3.22
C LEU A 39 -6.87 9.55 -3.19
N HIS A 40 -7.50 9.60 -2.01
CA HIS A 40 -8.93 9.87 -1.89
C HIS A 40 -9.26 11.35 -2.13
N HIS A 41 -8.57 12.25 -1.43
CA HIS A 41 -9.01 13.64 -1.29
C HIS A 41 -8.40 14.62 -2.31
N HIS A 42 -7.35 14.22 -3.04
CA HIS A 42 -6.65 15.10 -3.99
C HIS A 42 -6.46 14.46 -5.37
N ARG A 43 -6.44 15.26 -6.43
CA ARG A 43 -6.23 14.80 -7.81
C ARG A 43 -4.74 14.95 -8.20
N PRO A 44 -3.93 13.87 -8.15
CA PRO A 44 -2.49 13.99 -8.39
C PRO A 44 -2.22 14.31 -9.86
N THR A 45 -1.23 15.16 -10.12
CA THR A 45 -0.82 15.57 -11.47
C THR A 45 0.43 14.85 -11.97
N SER A 46 1.10 14.07 -11.13
CA SER A 46 2.22 13.24 -11.56
C SER A 46 1.73 11.95 -12.24
N ARG A 47 2.54 11.38 -13.15
CA ARG A 47 2.21 10.12 -13.84
C ARG A 47 1.97 8.97 -12.85
N ILE A 48 2.83 8.87 -11.85
CA ILE A 48 2.75 7.85 -10.79
C ILE A 48 1.50 8.08 -9.94
N GLY A 49 1.30 9.31 -9.42
CA GLY A 49 0.15 9.62 -8.58
C GLY A 49 -1.18 9.39 -9.28
N ARG A 50 -1.30 9.74 -10.56
CA ARG A 50 -2.50 9.41 -11.36
C ARG A 50 -2.72 7.91 -11.49
N SER A 51 -1.66 7.13 -11.72
CA SER A 51 -1.76 5.68 -11.82
C SER A 51 -2.21 5.05 -10.50
N LEU A 52 -1.63 5.48 -9.37
CA LEU A 52 -1.99 5.02 -8.04
C LEU A 52 -3.44 5.40 -7.69
N ARG A 53 -3.84 6.66 -7.91
CA ARG A 53 -5.23 7.09 -7.68
C ARG A 53 -6.19 6.26 -8.52
N ARG A 54 -5.90 6.04 -9.81
CA ARG A 54 -6.77 5.23 -10.69
C ARG A 54 -6.94 3.81 -10.15
N ARG A 55 -5.85 3.14 -9.75
CA ARG A 55 -5.91 1.77 -9.19
C ARG A 55 -6.70 1.76 -7.88
N HIS A 56 -6.42 2.70 -6.99
CA HIS A 56 -7.10 2.83 -5.70
C HIS A 56 -8.60 3.08 -5.84
N MET A 57 -8.99 3.97 -6.74
CA MET A 57 -10.41 4.22 -7.04
C MET A 57 -11.08 3.01 -7.71
N GLN A 58 -10.35 2.19 -8.47
CA GLN A 58 -10.91 0.94 -9.02
C GLN A 58 -11.20 -0.08 -7.93
N HIS A 59 -10.32 -0.20 -6.93
CA HIS A 59 -10.59 -1.02 -5.75
C HIS A 59 -11.89 -0.60 -5.05
N HIS A 60 -12.06 0.70 -4.75
CA HIS A 60 -13.26 1.16 -4.05
C HIS A 60 -14.55 1.13 -4.88
N PHE A 61 -14.48 1.47 -6.18
CA PHE A 61 -15.67 1.73 -6.98
C PHE A 61 -15.95 0.70 -8.07
N ARG A 62 -15.06 -0.28 -8.30
CA ARG A 62 -15.29 -1.36 -9.28
C ARG A 62 -15.33 -2.73 -8.62
N ASP A 63 -14.26 -3.11 -7.96
CA ASP A 63 -14.15 -4.42 -7.31
C ASP A 63 -13.20 -4.35 -6.12
N ASN A 64 -13.76 -4.38 -4.92
CA ASN A 64 -13.02 -4.31 -3.65
C ASN A 64 -12.35 -5.64 -3.27
N ARG A 65 -12.50 -6.70 -4.09
CA ARG A 65 -11.84 -7.98 -3.91
C ARG A 65 -10.51 -8.09 -4.66
N THR A 66 -10.11 -7.03 -5.38
CA THR A 66 -8.85 -6.95 -6.13
C THR A 66 -8.17 -5.59 -5.89
N GLY A 67 -6.89 -5.47 -6.26
CA GLY A 67 -6.14 -4.21 -6.21
C GLY A 67 -5.93 -3.68 -4.80
N PHE A 68 -5.38 -4.50 -3.90
CA PHE A 68 -5.17 -4.16 -2.50
C PHE A 68 -3.99 -3.21 -2.28
N GLY A 69 -3.04 -3.15 -3.21
CA GLY A 69 -1.83 -2.34 -3.08
C GLY A 69 -2.07 -0.85 -3.33
N VAL A 70 -1.95 -0.04 -2.27
CA VAL A 70 -2.07 1.43 -2.35
C VAL A 70 -0.74 2.09 -2.75
N SER A 71 0.29 1.94 -1.92
CA SER A 71 1.64 2.50 -2.15
C SER A 71 2.48 1.63 -3.09
N CYS A 72 2.33 0.31 -2.97
CA CYS A 72 3.13 -0.70 -3.66
C CYS A 72 2.23 -1.68 -4.43
N PRO A 73 1.59 -1.26 -5.54
CA PRO A 73 0.64 -2.11 -6.27
C PRO A 73 1.29 -3.24 -7.09
N TYR A 74 2.62 -3.38 -7.03
CA TYR A 74 3.30 -4.52 -7.65
C TYR A 74 3.04 -5.82 -6.87
N TRP A 75 2.77 -5.74 -5.56
CA TRP A 75 2.40 -6.90 -4.75
C TRP A 75 1.11 -7.56 -5.23
N ASP A 76 0.19 -6.80 -5.82
CA ASP A 76 -1.02 -7.38 -6.40
C ASP A 76 -0.72 -8.36 -7.55
N TYR A 77 0.39 -8.20 -8.26
CA TYR A 77 0.79 -9.15 -9.29
C TYR A 77 1.47 -10.37 -8.68
N VAL A 78 2.28 -10.18 -7.63
CA VAL A 78 2.95 -11.28 -6.91
C VAL A 78 1.94 -12.23 -6.29
N PHE A 79 0.86 -11.70 -5.72
CA PHE A 79 -0.18 -12.49 -5.04
C PHE A 79 -1.41 -12.76 -5.91
N GLY A 80 -1.40 -12.38 -7.19
CA GLY A 80 -2.50 -12.68 -8.12
C GLY A 80 -3.81 -11.92 -7.84
N THR A 81 -3.73 -10.75 -7.19
CA THR A 81 -4.86 -9.88 -6.84
C THR A 81 -4.97 -8.65 -7.72
N ALA A 82 -4.21 -8.57 -8.82
CA ALA A 82 -4.26 -7.44 -9.74
C ALA A 82 -5.66 -7.30 -10.40
N PRO A 83 -6.21 -6.08 -10.54
CA PRO A 83 -7.51 -5.89 -11.18
C PRO A 83 -7.48 -6.36 -12.63
N LEU A 84 -8.53 -7.11 -13.04
CA LEU A 84 -8.67 -7.55 -14.42
C LEU A 84 -8.79 -6.33 -15.35
N ARG A 85 -7.92 -6.27 -16.35
CA ARG A 85 -8.12 -5.37 -17.49
C ARG A 85 -9.26 -5.94 -18.33
N ARG A 86 -10.44 -5.33 -18.29
CA ARG A 86 -11.43 -5.56 -19.35
C ARG A 86 -10.83 -5.08 -20.66
N ASN A 87 -10.64 -6.00 -21.61
CA ASN A 87 -10.55 -5.64 -23.01
C ASN A 87 -11.95 -5.23 -23.44
N THR A 88 -12.15 -3.94 -23.72
CA THR A 88 -13.31 -3.53 -24.50
C THR A 88 -13.01 -3.94 -25.95
N SER A 89 -13.32 -5.18 -26.30
CA SER A 89 -13.48 -5.56 -27.70
C SER A 89 -14.81 -4.94 -28.15
N ALA A 90 -14.72 -3.86 -28.92
CA ALA A 90 -15.82 -3.36 -29.73
C ALA A 90 -15.91 -4.18 -31.01
#